data_AF-A0AAI8CJ94-F1
#
_entry.id   AF-A0AAI8CJ94-F1
#
_cell.length_a   1.000
_cell.length_b   1.000
_cell.length_c   1.000
_cell.angle_alpha   90.00
_cell.angle_beta   90.00
_cell.angle_gamma   90.00
#
_symmetry.space_group_name_H-M   'P 1'
#
loop_
_entity.id
_entity.type
_entity.pdbx_description
1 polymer ?
#
loop_
_entity_poly.entity_id
_entity_poly.type
_entity_poly.pdbx_seq_one_letter_code
_entity_poly.pdbx_strand_id
1 'polypeptide(L)'
;MANKTMNSSDKQVVVGFVKKMIIYSSFISLVFFLIGAALKQFDFALGVIIGETGVIIGLISIITTKDRYFKFGKGYFRTGYFLRYALYSSLFLLAAVVSNDPAEGILGVFAGLMSLKIVVFLFAWRWKL
;
A
#
# COMPACT_ATOMS: atom_id res chain seq x y z
N MET A 1 -4.04 -8.23 29.43
CA MET A 1 -4.00 -9.48 28.63
C MET A 1 -2.74 -9.45 27.79
N ALA A 2 -2.01 -10.58 27.74
CA ALA A 2 -0.56 -10.67 27.57
C ALA A 2 0.03 -9.95 26.35
N ASN A 3 1.08 -9.16 26.60
CA ASN A 3 1.94 -8.53 25.61
C ASN A 3 2.84 -9.63 25.01
N LYS A 4 2.37 -10.34 23.98
CA LYS A 4 3.18 -11.34 23.27
C LYS A 4 4.23 -10.57 22.45
N THR A 5 5.40 -10.35 23.03
CA THR A 5 6.58 -9.87 22.31
C THR A 5 6.90 -10.90 21.24
N MET A 6 6.65 -10.52 19.99
CA MET A 6 6.97 -11.30 18.80
C MET A 6 8.44 -11.73 18.85
N ASN A 7 8.71 -13.03 18.71
CA ASN A 7 10.07 -13.58 18.79
C ASN A 7 10.92 -13.00 17.64
N SER A 8 12.25 -12.90 17.82
CA SER A 8 13.15 -12.30 16.84
C SER A 8 13.11 -13.03 15.49
N SER A 9 12.89 -14.34 15.51
CA SER A 9 12.68 -15.19 14.33
C SER A 9 11.40 -14.85 13.57
N ASP A 10 10.26 -14.72 14.26
CA ASP A 10 8.97 -14.35 13.64
C ASP A 10 9.06 -12.96 12.98
N LYS A 11 9.77 -12.03 13.61
CA LYS A 11 9.95 -10.67 13.09
C LYS A 11 10.74 -10.68 11.78
N GLN A 12 11.76 -11.53 11.66
CA GLN A 12 12.54 -11.67 10.44
C GLN A 12 11.70 -12.27 9.29
N VAL A 13 10.85 -13.26 9.59
CA VAL A 13 9.92 -13.85 8.61
C VAL A 13 8.96 -12.79 8.06
N VAL A 14 8.32 -12.01 8.94
CA VAL A 14 7.39 -10.94 8.52
C VAL A 14 8.10 -9.85 7.71
N VAL A 15 9.30 -9.43 8.11
CA VAL A 15 10.10 -8.47 7.35
C VAL A 15 10.46 -9.03 5.97
N GLY A 16 10.85 -10.30 5.88
CA GLY A 16 11.15 -10.98 4.62
C GLY A 16 9.93 -11.05 3.70
N PHE A 17 8.76 -11.36 4.27
CA PHE A 17 7.50 -11.38 3.54
C PHE A 17 7.12 -10.00 3.01
N VAL A 18 7.20 -8.95 3.84
CA VAL A 18 6.90 -7.58 3.42
C VAL A 18 7.87 -7.09 2.33
N LYS A 19 9.16 -7.43 2.43
CA LYS A 19 10.14 -7.12 1.37
C LYS A 19 9.76 -7.76 0.04
N LYS A 20 9.38 -9.05 0.04
CA LYS A 20 8.89 -9.71 -1.17
C LYS A 20 7.65 -8.99 -1.71
N MET A 21 6.67 -8.68 -0.86
CA MET A 21 5.46 -7.96 -1.26
C MET A 21 5.77 -6.64 -1.97
N ILE A 22 6.69 -5.83 -1.43
CA ILE A 22 7.13 -4.58 -2.05
C ILE A 22 7.77 -4.84 -3.42
N ILE A 23 8.68 -5.81 -3.53
CA ILE A 23 9.37 -6.10 -4.80
C ILE A 23 8.37 -6.48 -5.89
N TYR A 24 7.45 -7.40 -5.60
CA TYR A 24 6.47 -7.85 -6.57
C TYR A 24 5.41 -6.78 -6.86
N SER A 25 4.99 -5.97 -5.87
CA SER A 25 4.02 -4.89 -6.10
C SER A 25 4.64 -3.82 -7.00
N SER A 26 5.90 -3.47 -6.74
CA SER A 26 6.63 -2.49 -7.55
C SER A 26 6.85 -2.98 -8.96
N PHE A 27 7.04 -4.30 -9.19
CA PHE A 27 7.10 -4.85 -10.54
C PHE A 27 5.77 -4.69 -11.29
N ILE A 28 4.64 -5.05 -10.67
CA ILE A 28 3.32 -4.87 -11.29
C ILE A 28 3.01 -3.38 -11.52
N SER A 29 3.35 -2.53 -10.56
CA SER A 29 3.19 -1.09 -10.68
C SER A 29 4.05 -0.51 -11.80
N LEU A 30 5.28 -0.98 -11.97
CA LEU A 30 6.15 -0.61 -13.10
C LEU A 30 5.50 -0.98 -14.44
N VAL A 31 4.83 -2.13 -14.54
CA VAL A 31 4.09 -2.50 -15.77
C VAL A 31 2.96 -1.50 -16.04
N PHE A 32 2.17 -1.11 -15.03
CA PHE A 32 1.13 -0.09 -15.21
C PHE A 32 1.71 1.27 -15.60
N PHE A 33 2.81 1.68 -14.97
CA PHE A 33 3.52 2.90 -15.31
C PHE A 33 3.97 2.90 -16.78
N LEU A 34 4.57 1.80 -17.24
CA LEU A 34 5.02 1.66 -18.64
C LEU A 34 3.86 1.69 -19.63
N ILE A 35 2.71 1.09 -19.28
CA ILE A 35 1.49 1.17 -20.10
C ILE A 35 1.03 2.63 -20.21
N GLY A 36 0.92 3.35 -19.08
CA GLY A 36 0.55 4.76 -19.07
C GLY A 36 1.50 5.62 -19.91
N ALA A 37 2.81 5.42 -19.74
CA ALA A 37 3.83 6.12 -20.50
C ALA A 37 3.75 5.82 -22.01
N ALA A 38 3.54 4.55 -22.39
CA ALA A 38 3.40 4.15 -23.79
C ALA A 38 2.16 4.76 -24.46
N LEU A 39 1.07 4.93 -23.70
CA LEU A 39 -0.16 5.59 -24.16
C LEU A 39 -0.09 7.13 -24.06
N LYS A 40 1.05 7.69 -23.62
CA LYS A 40 1.24 9.13 -23.36
C LYS A 40 0.28 9.71 -22.30
N GLN A 41 -0.23 8.87 -21.40
CA GLN A 41 -1.05 9.25 -20.25
C GLN A 41 -0.15 9.51 -19.04
N PHE A 42 0.51 10.67 -19.05
CA PHE A 42 1.50 11.02 -18.03
C PHE A 42 0.88 11.24 -16.65
N ASP A 43 -0.34 11.77 -16.57
CA ASP A 43 -1.06 11.95 -15.31
C ASP A 43 -1.41 10.59 -14.69
N PHE A 44 -1.85 9.63 -15.49
CA PHE A 44 -2.01 8.25 -15.05
C PHE A 44 -0.70 7.65 -14.52
N ALA A 45 0.41 7.81 -15.27
CA ALA A 45 1.71 7.27 -14.87
C ALA A 45 2.21 7.89 -13.55
N LEU A 46 2.03 9.20 -13.35
CA LEU A 46 2.30 9.88 -12.07
C LEU A 46 1.41 9.34 -10.95
N GLY A 47 0.11 9.16 -11.22
CA GLY A 47 -0.82 8.55 -10.28
C GLY A 47 -0.35 7.16 -9.82
N VAL A 48 0.14 6.32 -10.74
CA VAL A 48 0.67 4.98 -10.42
C VAL A 48 1.84 5.06 -9.41
N ILE A 49 2.77 6.01 -9.60
CA ILE A 49 3.89 6.23 -8.68
C ILE A 49 3.39 6.67 -7.30
N ILE A 50 2.43 7.59 -7.24
CA ILE A 50 1.81 8.06 -5.99
C ILE A 50 1.14 6.89 -5.26
N GLY A 51 0.38 6.06 -5.98
CA GLY A 51 -0.30 4.88 -5.45
C GLY A 51 0.68 3.84 -4.88
N GLU A 52 1.73 3.49 -5.62
CA GLU A 52 2.75 2.54 -5.18
C GLU A 52 3.53 3.04 -3.96
N THR A 53 3.82 4.34 -3.90
CA THR A 53 4.43 4.95 -2.71
C THR A 53 3.55 4.74 -1.49
N GLY A 54 2.23 4.89 -1.65
CA GLY A 54 1.24 4.56 -0.62
C GLY A 54 1.27 3.09 -0.18
N VAL A 55 1.39 2.16 -1.14
CA VAL A 55 1.56 0.73 -0.87
C VAL A 55 2.79 0.48 -0.01
N ILE A 56 3.94 1.03 -0.40
CA ILE A 56 5.22 0.85 0.30
C ILE A 56 5.13 1.40 1.72
N ILE A 57 4.64 2.63 1.90
CA ILE A 57 4.45 3.24 3.23
C ILE A 57 3.50 2.39 4.07
N GLY A 58 2.38 1.94 3.48
CA GLY A 58 1.40 1.09 4.15
C GLY A 58 2.01 -0.23 4.63
N LEU A 59 2.81 -0.89 3.80
CA LEU A 59 3.50 -2.14 4.12
C LEU A 59 4.59 -1.95 5.18
N ILE A 60 5.40 -0.89 5.09
CA ILE A 60 6.42 -0.57 6.11
C ILE A 60 5.75 -0.28 7.45
N SER A 61 4.59 0.40 7.45
CA SER A 61 3.83 0.70 8.66
C SER A 61 3.39 -0.55 9.43
N ILE A 62 3.18 -1.68 8.74
CA ILE A 62 2.85 -2.98 9.37
C ILE A 62 4.00 -3.48 10.24
N ILE A 63 5.25 -3.24 9.82
CA ILE A 63 6.44 -3.71 10.54
C ILE A 63 6.75 -2.79 11.74
N THR A 64 6.50 -1.49 11.58
CA THR A 64 6.91 -0.47 12.57
C THR A 64 5.84 -0.15 13.60
N THR A 65 4.56 -0.25 13.24
CA THR A 65 3.47 0.22 14.09
C THR A 65 2.90 -0.93 14.93
N LYS A 66 3.05 -0.87 16.25
CA LYS A 66 2.22 -1.67 17.15
C LYS A 66 0.79 -1.14 17.09
N ASP A 67 -0.18 -2.03 16.90
CA ASP A 67 -1.60 -1.68 16.92
C ASP A 67 -1.94 -0.94 18.21
N ARG A 68 -2.39 0.32 18.06
CA ARG A 68 -2.89 1.13 19.16
C ARG A 68 -4.42 1.08 19.11
N TYR A 69 -5.01 0.71 20.24
CA TYR A 69 -6.46 0.69 20.43
C TYR A 69 -6.84 1.87 21.32
N PHE A 70 -7.65 2.78 20.79
CA PHE A 70 -8.29 3.82 21.60
C PHE A 70 -9.71 3.38 21.93
N LYS A 71 -10.07 3.40 23.21
CA LYS A 71 -11.46 3.16 23.63
C LYS A 71 -12.26 4.43 23.34
N PHE A 72 -13.26 4.33 22.47
CA PHE A 72 -14.14 5.45 22.12
C PHE A 72 -15.58 5.02 22.43
N GLY A 73 -16.12 5.52 23.56
CA GLY A 73 -17.43 5.09 24.07
C GLY A 73 -17.47 3.59 24.41
N LYS A 74 -18.45 2.86 23.85
CA LYS A 74 -18.61 1.40 24.01
C LYS A 74 -17.75 0.57 23.02
N GLY A 75 -17.06 1.20 22.08
CA GLY A 75 -16.26 0.54 21.03
C GLY A 75 -14.74 0.71 21.22
N TYR A 76 -13.98 -0.18 20.60
CA TYR A 76 -12.52 -0.06 20.48
C TYR A 76 -12.17 0.38 19.05
N PHE A 77 -11.49 1.52 18.93
CA PHE A 77 -11.02 2.05 17.65
C PHE A 77 -9.57 1.64 17.41
N ARG A 78 -9.33 0.92 16.31
CA ARG A 78 -7.98 0.48 15.92
C ARG A 78 -7.35 1.56 15.03
N THR A 79 -6.56 2.44 15.62
CA THR A 79 -6.05 3.65 14.94
C THR A 79 -5.16 3.33 13.74
N GLY A 80 -4.47 2.19 13.76
CA GLY A 80 -3.62 1.77 12.65
C GLY A 80 -4.39 1.55 11.33
N TYR A 81 -5.63 1.07 11.40
CA TYR A 81 -6.45 0.88 10.20
C TYR A 81 -6.96 2.21 9.66
N PHE A 82 -7.47 3.07 10.53
CA PHE A 82 -7.93 4.39 10.14
C PHE A 82 -6.83 5.20 9.46
N LEU A 83 -5.62 5.21 10.02
CA LEU A 83 -4.51 5.99 9.47
C LEU A 83 -4.11 5.50 8.06
N ARG A 84 -4.20 4.19 7.79
CA ARG A 84 -3.95 3.65 6.44
C ARG A 84 -5.01 4.09 5.45
N TYR A 85 -6.29 4.04 5.82
CA TYR A 85 -7.36 4.51 4.93
C TYR A 85 -7.28 6.01 4.70
N ALA A 86 -7.01 6.80 5.75
CA ALA A 86 -6.79 8.24 5.63
C ALA A 86 -5.61 8.55 4.71
N LEU A 87 -4.49 7.83 4.85
CA LEU A 87 -3.36 7.91 3.92
C LEU A 87 -3.82 7.63 2.49
N TYR A 88 -4.48 6.50 2.23
CA TYR A 88 -4.92 6.14 0.87
C TYR A 88 -5.88 7.16 0.27
N SER A 89 -6.85 7.66 1.03
CA SER A 89 -7.75 8.74 0.58
C SER A 89 -6.98 10.03 0.28
N SER A 90 -5.97 10.38 1.09
CA SER A 90 -5.14 11.56 0.84
C SER A 90 -4.31 11.45 -0.43
N LEU A 91 -3.93 10.24 -0.86
CA LEU A 91 -3.20 10.03 -2.11
C LEU A 91 -4.07 10.28 -3.34
N PHE A 92 -5.35 9.87 -3.29
CA PHE A 92 -6.31 10.21 -4.34
C PHE A 92 -6.52 11.71 -4.45
N LEU A 93 -6.65 12.40 -3.31
CA LEU A 93 -6.75 13.85 -3.28
C LEU A 93 -5.47 14.51 -3.82
N LEU A 94 -4.30 14.01 -3.42
CA LEU A 94 -3.01 14.52 -3.90
C LEU A 94 -2.90 14.41 -5.43
N ALA A 95 -3.25 13.26 -6.00
CA ALA A 95 -3.24 13.08 -7.45
C ALA A 95 -4.22 14.03 -8.15
N ALA A 96 -5.42 14.20 -7.60
CA ALA A 96 -6.41 15.13 -8.16
C ALA A 96 -5.93 16.59 -8.17
N VAL A 97 -5.07 16.98 -7.23
CA VAL A 97 -4.53 18.36 -7.12
C VAL A 97 -3.30 18.56 -8.00
N VAL A 98 -2.45 17.54 -8.16
CA VAL A 98 -1.15 17.65 -8.85
C VAL A 98 -1.26 17.33 -10.36
N SER A 99 -2.24 16.52 -10.77
CA SER A 99 -2.43 16.14 -12.18
C SER A 99 -3.18 17.21 -12.97
N ASN A 100 -2.84 17.34 -14.26
CA ASN A 100 -3.58 18.21 -15.17
C ASN A 100 -4.94 17.61 -15.55
N ASP A 101 -4.99 16.29 -15.72
CA ASP A 101 -6.22 15.50 -15.75
C ASP A 101 -6.40 14.71 -14.43
N PRO A 102 -7.27 15.20 -13.51
CA PRO A 102 -7.53 14.55 -12.24
C PRO A 102 -8.08 13.13 -12.36
N ALA A 103 -8.86 12.85 -13.41
CA ALA A 103 -9.46 11.53 -13.58
C ALA A 103 -8.39 10.50 -13.93
N GLU A 104 -7.48 10.83 -14.85
CA GLU A 104 -6.33 9.98 -15.16
C GLU A 104 -5.42 9.78 -13.95
N GLY A 105 -5.11 10.85 -13.20
CA GLY A 105 -4.30 10.77 -11.99
C GLY A 105 -4.91 9.86 -10.92
N ILE A 106 -6.22 9.99 -10.65
CA ILE A 106 -6.96 9.14 -9.72
C ILE A 106 -6.94 7.67 -10.17
N LEU A 107 -7.17 7.41 -11.46
CA LEU A 107 -7.11 6.06 -12.02
C LEU A 107 -5.71 5.46 -11.91
N GLY A 108 -4.67 6.29 -12.09
CA GLY A 108 -3.28 5.89 -11.85
C GLY A 108 -3.04 5.48 -10.40
N VAL A 109 -3.47 6.29 -9.43
CA VAL A 109 -3.36 5.96 -7.99
C VAL A 109 -4.08 4.66 -7.68
N PHE A 110 -5.28 4.48 -8.24
CA PHE A 110 -6.04 3.25 -8.09
C PHE A 110 -5.27 2.04 -8.62
N ALA A 111 -4.70 2.12 -9.83
CA ALA A 111 -3.91 1.05 -10.42
C ALA A 111 -2.65 0.74 -9.58
N GLY A 112 -1.95 1.77 -9.08
CA GLY A 112 -0.83 1.63 -8.16
C GLY A 112 -1.21 0.92 -6.85
N LEU A 113 -2.34 1.28 -6.23
CA LEU A 113 -2.83 0.59 -5.02
C LEU A 113 -3.27 -0.85 -5.30
N MET A 114 -3.79 -1.12 -6.50
CA MET A 114 -4.21 -2.46 -6.93
C MET A 114 -3.03 -3.41 -7.18
N SER A 115 -1.83 -2.89 -7.44
CA SER A 115 -0.61 -3.69 -7.62
C SER A 115 -0.43 -4.71 -6.47
N LEU A 116 -0.62 -4.25 -5.23
CA LEU A 116 -0.49 -5.08 -4.04
C LEU A 116 -1.54 -6.18 -4.00
N LYS A 117 -2.80 -5.85 -4.30
CA LYS A 117 -3.89 -6.86 -4.30
C LYS A 117 -3.63 -7.94 -5.33
N ILE A 118 -3.20 -7.56 -6.53
CA ILE A 118 -2.81 -8.50 -7.59
C ILE A 118 -1.73 -9.46 -7.07
N VAL A 119 -0.71 -8.92 -6.40
CA VAL A 119 0.37 -9.74 -5.83
C VAL A 119 -0.13 -10.72 -4.76
N VAL A 120 -1.00 -10.25 -3.86
CA VAL A 120 -1.60 -11.10 -2.82
C VAL A 120 -2.37 -12.26 -3.45
N PHE A 121 -3.23 -11.98 -4.42
CA PHE A 121 -4.07 -13.00 -5.03
C PHE A 121 -3.28 -13.98 -5.91
N LEU A 122 -2.31 -13.50 -6.69
CA LEU A 122 -1.61 -14.33 -7.66
C LEU A 122 -0.40 -15.08 -7.08
N PHE A 123 0.34 -14.48 -6.14
CA PHE A 123 1.65 -14.98 -5.73
C PHE A 123 1.77 -15.29 -4.25
N ALA A 124 1.15 -14.51 -3.36
CA ALA A 124 1.43 -14.60 -1.93
C ALA A 124 1.09 -15.98 -1.34
N TRP A 125 0.08 -16.68 -1.85
CA TRP A 125 -0.29 -18.03 -1.40
C TRP A 125 0.77 -19.10 -1.69
N ARG A 126 1.70 -18.84 -2.61
CA ARG A 126 2.78 -19.78 -3.00
C ARG A 126 4.07 -19.58 -2.22
N TRP A 127 4.20 -18.48 -1.49
CA TRP A 127 5.42 -18.20 -0.73
C TRP A 127 5.38 -18.96 0.60
N LYS A 128 6.35 -19.85 0.79
CA LYS A 128 6.63 -20.38 2.13
C LYS A 128 7.11 -19.23 3.01
N LEU A 129 6.42 -19.03 4.14
CA LEU A 129 6.78 -18.14 5.23
C LEU A 129 7.89 -18.78 6.07
#